data_AF-A0A178U9W9-F1
#
_entry.id   AF-A0A178U9W9-F1
#
_cell.length_a   1.000
_cell.length_b   1.000
_cell.length_c   1.000
_cell.angle_alpha   90.00
_cell.angle_beta   90.00
_cell.angle_gamma   90.00
#
_symmetry.space_group_name_H-M   'P 1'
#
loop_
_entity.id
_entity.type
_entity.pdbx_description
1 polymer ?
#
loop_
_entity_poly.entity_id
_entity_poly.type
_entity_poly.pdbx_seq_one_letter_code
_entity_poly.pdbx_strand_id
1 'polypeptide(L)'
;MKNPLDHLDEFDRLCSLTKINGGNEDGFKLRLFPFSLGDKAHQWEKSIPQGSNDCKKAFFAKFFSNSRTARLRYEIFGFTQKNVETFCEAWERFKGYQTQRPHHGFSKASHLSTLYRGVLPKIKMLLDTTSNGNFLNKDVEEG
;
A
#
# COMPACT_ATOMS: atom_id res chain seq x y z
N MET A 1 16.03 -1.05 -14.67
CA MET A 1 15.52 -2.17 -13.84
C MET A 1 14.19 -1.72 -13.25
N LYS A 2 13.10 -2.47 -13.46
CA LYS A 2 11.79 -2.16 -12.85
C LYS A 2 11.91 -2.33 -11.32
N ASN A 3 11.32 -1.43 -10.53
CA ASN A 3 11.27 -1.58 -9.08
C ASN A 3 10.54 -2.89 -8.73
N PRO A 4 11.05 -3.73 -7.81
CA PRO A 4 10.37 -4.97 -7.41
C PRO A 4 8.93 -4.78 -6.93
N LEU A 5 8.63 -3.65 -6.27
CA LEU A 5 7.28 -3.32 -5.79
C LEU A 5 6.34 -3.01 -6.97
N ASP A 6 6.79 -2.18 -7.91
CA ASP A 6 6.01 -1.85 -9.12
C ASP A 6 5.77 -3.07 -10.01
N HIS A 7 6.69 -4.04 -10.00
CA HIS A 7 6.50 -5.32 -10.69
C HIS A 7 5.39 -6.15 -10.04
N LEU A 8 5.41 -6.27 -8.71
CA LEU A 8 4.41 -7.03 -7.96
C LEU A 8 3.01 -6.43 -8.09
N ASP A 9 2.88 -5.10 -8.07
CA ASP A 9 1.59 -4.43 -8.23
C ASP A 9 1.03 -4.57 -9.64
N GLU A 10 1.89 -4.47 -10.66
CA GLU A 10 1.47 -4.71 -12.04
C GLU A 10 1.02 -6.17 -12.24
N PHE A 11 1.80 -7.11 -11.71
CA PHE A 11 1.43 -8.53 -11.74
C PHE A 11 0.11 -8.79 -11.01
N ASP A 12 -0.09 -8.19 -9.84
CA ASP A 12 -1.32 -8.31 -9.08
C ASP A 12 -2.53 -7.78 -9.86
N ARG A 13 -2.39 -6.58 -10.43
CA ARG A 13 -3.41 -5.95 -11.26
C ARG A 13 -3.76 -6.85 -12.45
N LEU A 14 -2.76 -7.42 -13.13
CA LEU A 14 -2.97 -8.35 -14.24
C LEU A 14 -3.72 -9.62 -13.79
N CYS A 15 -3.39 -10.16 -12.62
CA CYS A 15 -4.12 -11.29 -12.05
C CYS A 15 -5.57 -10.92 -11.68
N SER A 16 -5.82 -9.71 -11.16
CA SER A 16 -7.18 -9.24 -10.83
C SER A 16 -8.07 -9.04 -12.07
N LEU A 17 -7.49 -8.80 -13.25
CA LEU A 17 -8.26 -8.69 -14.50
C LEU A 17 -8.83 -10.04 -14.95
N THR A 18 -8.22 -11.15 -14.53
CA THR A 18 -8.76 -12.48 -14.80
C THR A 18 -9.83 -12.82 -13.74
N LYS A 19 -11.10 -12.93 -14.16
CA LYS A 19 -12.16 -13.44 -13.28
C LYS A 19 -11.87 -14.90 -12.92
N ILE A 20 -11.34 -15.12 -11.72
CA ILE A 20 -11.26 -16.46 -11.12
C ILE A 20 -12.57 -16.67 -10.36
N ASN A 21 -13.55 -17.30 -11.00
CA ASN A 21 -14.79 -17.68 -10.30
C ASN A 21 -14.45 -18.70 -9.19
N GLY A 22 -14.44 -18.25 -7.94
CA GLY A 22 -14.38 -19.12 -6.74
C GLY A 22 -13.09 -19.93 -6.53
N GLY A 23 -12.00 -19.61 -7.22
CA GLY A 23 -10.73 -20.34 -7.12
C GLY A 23 -9.78 -19.77 -6.05
N ASN A 24 -8.82 -20.60 -5.62
CA ASN A 24 -7.70 -20.18 -4.76
C ASN A 24 -6.82 -19.17 -5.50
N GLU A 25 -7.07 -17.88 -5.29
CA GLU A 25 -6.38 -16.75 -5.91
C GLU A 25 -4.86 -16.82 -5.75
N ASP A 26 -4.38 -17.16 -4.55
CA ASP A 26 -2.95 -17.34 -4.27
C ASP A 26 -2.37 -18.50 -5.07
N GLY A 27 -3.10 -19.60 -5.19
CA GLY A 27 -2.71 -20.75 -6.02
C GLY A 27 -2.66 -20.43 -7.52
N PHE A 28 -3.43 -19.45 -7.98
CA PHE A 28 -3.35 -18.97 -9.37
C PHE A 28 -2.17 -18.02 -9.57
N LYS A 29 -1.99 -17.04 -8.67
CA LYS A 29 -0.85 -16.11 -8.69
C LYS A 29 0.48 -16.86 -8.61
N LEU A 30 0.59 -17.90 -7.76
CA LEU A 30 1.77 -18.76 -7.68
C LEU A 30 2.12 -19.46 -8.99
N ARG A 31 1.11 -19.88 -9.77
CA ARG A 31 1.31 -20.54 -11.06
C ARG A 31 1.73 -19.55 -12.14
N LEU A 32 1.23 -18.31 -12.09
CA LEU A 32 1.57 -17.28 -13.07
C LEU A 32 2.86 -16.53 -12.77
N PHE A 33 3.30 -16.49 -11.51
CA PHE A 33 4.44 -15.69 -11.08
C PHE A 33 5.74 -15.97 -11.86
N PRO A 34 6.14 -17.22 -12.17
CA PRO A 34 7.36 -17.48 -12.95
C PRO A 34 7.37 -16.85 -14.34
N PHE A 35 6.19 -16.61 -14.93
CA PHE A 35 6.04 -15.99 -16.25
C PHE A 35 6.17 -14.47 -16.21
N SER A 36 6.05 -13.85 -15.03
CA SER A 36 6.29 -12.41 -14.87
C SER A 36 7.76 -12.08 -14.60
N LEU A 37 8.59 -13.08 -14.28
CA LEU A 37 10.00 -12.90 -13.94
C LEU A 37 10.86 -12.74 -15.21
N GLY A 38 11.73 -11.74 -15.20
CA GLY A 38 12.75 -11.56 -16.24
C GLY A 38 14.05 -12.32 -15.93
N ASP A 39 14.73 -12.78 -16.98
CA ASP A 39 16.10 -13.34 -17.03
C ASP A 39 16.65 -13.91 -15.71
N LYS A 40 17.33 -13.07 -14.91
CA LYS A 40 18.01 -13.48 -13.68
C LYS A 40 17.06 -13.99 -12.60
N ALA A 41 15.87 -13.39 -12.49
CA ALA A 41 14.86 -13.82 -11.53
C ALA A 41 14.22 -15.16 -11.95
N HIS A 42 14.06 -15.37 -13.27
CA HIS A 42 13.56 -16.64 -13.81
C HIS A 42 14.60 -17.78 -13.66
N GLN A 43 15.90 -17.48 -13.85
CA GLN A 43 16.98 -18.43 -13.57
C GLN A 43 17.06 -18.80 -12.09
N TRP A 44 16.90 -17.83 -11.19
CA TRP A 44 16.79 -18.09 -9.75
C TRP A 44 15.60 -19.01 -9.44
N GLU A 45 14.42 -18.76 -10.00
CA GLU A 45 13.23 -19.59 -9.78
C GLU A 45 13.44 -21.05 -10.20
N LYS A 46 14.08 -21.28 -11.35
CA LYS A 46 14.45 -22.61 -11.85
C LYS A 46 15.49 -23.34 -11.00
N SER A 47 16.30 -22.59 -10.24
CA SER A 47 17.32 -23.18 -9.36
C SER A 47 16.75 -23.75 -8.06
N ILE A 48 15.46 -23.49 -7.76
CA ILE A 48 14.81 -23.99 -6.55
C ILE A 48 14.33 -25.44 -6.79
N PRO A 49 14.67 -26.42 -5.93
CA PRO A 49 14.28 -27.82 -6.10
C PRO A 49 12.76 -28.00 -6.26
N GLN A 50 12.36 -28.87 -7.20
CA GLN A 50 10.96 -29.29 -7.37
C GLN A 50 10.50 -30.02 -6.10
N GLY A 51 9.61 -29.38 -5.33
CA GLY A 51 9.22 -29.80 -3.97
C GLY A 51 9.01 -28.60 -3.03
N SER A 52 9.57 -27.46 -3.39
CA SER A 52 9.50 -26.18 -2.69
C SER A 52 8.19 -25.40 -2.87
N ASN A 53 7.06 -26.06 -3.17
CA ASN A 53 5.77 -25.33 -3.30
C ASN A 53 5.46 -24.54 -2.01
N ASP A 54 5.88 -25.05 -0.86
CA ASP A 54 5.80 -24.34 0.42
C ASP A 54 6.80 -23.18 0.51
N CYS A 55 8.00 -23.28 -0.09
CA CYS A 55 8.91 -22.13 -0.20
C CYS A 55 8.34 -21.06 -1.16
N LYS A 56 7.69 -21.44 -2.26
CA LYS A 56 7.04 -20.50 -3.18
C LYS A 56 5.85 -19.81 -2.51
N LYS A 57 5.02 -20.56 -1.77
CA LYS A 57 3.93 -20.02 -0.94
C LYS A 57 4.45 -19.10 0.16
N ALA A 58 5.48 -19.51 0.89
CA ALA A 58 6.10 -18.70 1.94
C ALA A 58 6.77 -17.45 1.37
N PHE A 59 7.42 -17.55 0.22
CA PHE A 59 7.95 -16.43 -0.53
C PHE A 59 6.82 -15.48 -0.93
N PHE A 60 5.74 -16.00 -1.51
CA PHE A 60 4.60 -15.18 -1.92
C PHE A 60 3.98 -14.48 -0.70
N ALA A 61 3.64 -15.21 0.36
CA ALA A 61 3.10 -14.64 1.59
C ALA A 61 4.04 -13.58 2.18
N LYS A 62 5.35 -13.85 2.23
CA LYS A 62 6.35 -12.91 2.77
C LYS A 62 6.51 -11.68 1.88
N PHE A 63 6.72 -11.86 0.58
CA PHE A 63 7.02 -10.76 -0.33
C PHE A 63 5.77 -9.98 -0.70
N PHE A 64 4.62 -10.59 -1.01
CA PHE A 64 3.38 -9.84 -1.27
C PHE A 64 2.86 -9.14 -0.02
N SER A 65 2.87 -9.80 1.15
CA SER A 65 2.39 -9.16 2.37
C SER A 65 3.32 -8.04 2.83
N ASN A 66 4.64 -8.28 2.84
CA ASN A 66 5.60 -7.26 3.28
C ASN A 66 5.74 -6.12 2.27
N SER A 67 5.75 -6.38 0.97
CA SER A 67 5.81 -5.32 -0.06
C SER A 67 4.61 -4.39 0.03
N ARG A 68 3.39 -4.94 0.09
CA ARG A 68 2.16 -4.15 0.23
C ARG A 68 2.15 -3.38 1.54
N THR A 69 2.54 -4.02 2.64
CA THR A 69 2.60 -3.35 3.95
C THR A 69 3.65 -2.24 3.96
N ALA A 70 4.84 -2.47 3.40
CA ALA A 70 5.90 -1.49 3.32
C ALA A 70 5.54 -0.32 2.38
N ARG A 71 4.93 -0.61 1.23
CA ARG A 71 4.43 0.42 0.31
C ARG A 71 3.34 1.25 0.96
N LEU A 72 2.34 0.62 1.60
CA LEU A 72 1.28 1.34 2.28
C LEU A 72 1.85 2.26 3.38
N ARG A 73 2.83 1.77 4.14
CA ARG A 73 3.57 2.59 5.11
C ARG A 73 4.25 3.77 4.42
N TYR A 74 4.91 3.55 3.29
CA TYR A 74 5.58 4.61 2.51
C TYR A 74 4.59 5.65 1.97
N GLU A 75 3.46 5.22 1.40
CA GLU A 75 2.42 6.12 0.86
C GLU A 75 1.73 6.93 1.97
N ILE A 76 1.53 6.33 3.14
CA ILE A 76 1.05 7.04 4.33
C ILE A 76 2.11 8.05 4.77
N PHE A 77 3.31 7.62 5.16
CA PHE A 77 4.36 8.53 5.69
C PHE A 77 4.80 9.61 4.71
N GLY A 78 4.83 9.30 3.42
CA GLY A 78 5.19 10.21 2.34
C GLY A 78 4.01 11.02 1.78
N PHE A 79 2.83 10.95 2.42
CA PHE A 79 1.65 11.64 1.94
C PHE A 79 1.92 13.14 1.77
N THR A 80 1.63 13.64 0.58
CA THR A 80 1.63 15.06 0.27
C THR A 80 0.42 15.35 -0.61
N GLN A 81 -0.30 16.44 -0.31
CA GLN A 81 -1.36 16.97 -1.15
C GLN A 81 -0.72 17.57 -2.42
N LYS A 82 -1.22 17.15 -3.58
CA LYS A 82 -0.78 17.67 -4.88
C LYS A 82 -1.39 19.04 -5.13
N ASN A 83 -0.67 19.92 -5.82
CA ASN A 83 -1.18 21.26 -6.16
C ASN A 83 -2.44 21.23 -7.06
N VAL A 84 -2.64 20.14 -7.80
CA VAL A 84 -3.76 19.97 -8.75
C VAL A 84 -4.99 19.33 -8.12
N GLU A 85 -4.91 18.82 -6.88
CA GLU A 85 -6.03 18.17 -6.21
C GLU A 85 -6.58 19.06 -5.08
N THR A 86 -7.91 19.04 -4.92
CA THR A 86 -8.60 19.65 -3.80
C THR A 86 -8.28 18.94 -2.48
N PHE A 87 -8.54 19.59 -1.35
CA PHE A 87 -8.36 18.95 -0.05
C PHE A 87 -9.27 17.72 0.11
N CYS A 88 -10.52 17.78 -0.39
CA CYS A 88 -11.45 16.65 -0.34
C CYS A 88 -10.91 15.44 -1.10
N GLU A 89 -10.36 15.64 -2.31
CA GLU A 89 -9.75 14.55 -3.10
C GLU A 89 -8.51 13.97 -2.39
N ALA A 90 -7.66 14.83 -1.84
CA ALA A 90 -6.50 14.40 -1.07
C ALA A 90 -6.90 13.61 0.19
N TRP A 91 -7.99 14.01 0.85
CA TRP A 91 -8.54 13.34 2.02
C TRP A 91 -9.12 11.96 1.68
N GLU A 92 -9.89 11.85 0.60
CA GLU A 92 -10.40 10.56 0.13
C GLU A 92 -9.26 9.60 -0.23
N ARG A 93 -8.21 10.09 -0.90
CA ARG A 93 -7.00 9.31 -1.19
C ARG A 93 -6.31 8.84 0.09
N PHE A 94 -6.17 9.70 1.09
CA PHE A 94 -5.58 9.36 2.38
C PHE A 94 -6.42 8.32 3.15
N LYS A 95 -7.75 8.45 3.16
CA LYS A 95 -8.66 7.45 3.73
C LYS A 95 -8.58 6.11 3.00
N GLY A 96 -8.39 6.14 1.68
CA GLY A 96 -8.19 4.95 0.85
C GLY A 96 -6.97 4.11 1.26
N TYR A 97 -5.94 4.72 1.87
CA TYR A 97 -4.82 3.96 2.45
C TYR A 97 -5.20 3.24 3.75
N GLN A 98 -6.12 3.82 4.53
CA GLN A 98 -6.53 3.27 5.82
C GLN A 98 -7.46 2.05 5.66
N THR A 99 -8.23 1.97 4.56
CA THR A 99 -9.18 0.88 4.30
C THR A 99 -8.52 -0.38 3.74
N GLN A 100 -7.28 -0.31 3.24
CA GLN A 100 -6.61 -1.43 2.58
C GLN A 100 -6.08 -2.51 3.54
N ARG A 101 -5.99 -2.24 4.85
CA ARG A 101 -5.67 -3.25 5.88
C ARG A 101 -6.24 -2.83 7.24
N PRO A 102 -6.92 -3.70 8.00
CA PRO A 102 -7.34 -3.39 9.38
C PRO A 102 -6.22 -3.50 10.44
N HIS A 103 -5.04 -4.05 10.09
CA HIS A 103 -3.92 -4.31 11.03
C HIS A 103 -2.58 -3.73 10.56
N HIS A 104 -2.58 -2.46 10.18
CA HIS A 104 -1.43 -1.68 9.68
C HIS A 104 -0.53 -1.12 10.79
N GLY A 105 -0.98 -1.13 12.05
CA GLY A 105 -0.17 -0.77 13.22
C GLY A 105 0.03 0.73 13.43
N PHE A 106 -0.76 1.57 12.76
CA PHE A 106 -0.75 3.02 12.93
C PHE A 106 -1.81 3.46 13.93
N SER A 107 -1.44 4.36 14.84
CA SER A 107 -2.40 5.04 15.71
C SER A 107 -3.16 6.13 14.95
N LYS A 108 -4.36 6.50 15.42
CA LYS A 108 -5.11 7.64 14.89
C LYS A 108 -4.28 8.93 14.90
N ALA A 109 -3.48 9.13 15.95
CA ALA A 109 -2.57 10.27 16.07
C ALA A 109 -1.49 10.30 14.97
N SER A 110 -0.90 9.13 14.63
CA SER A 110 0.06 9.03 13.53
C SER A 110 -0.58 9.38 12.18
N HIS A 111 -1.83 8.99 11.95
CA HIS A 111 -2.55 9.37 10.73
C HIS A 111 -2.82 10.89 10.66
N LEU A 112 -3.30 11.50 11.75
CA LEU A 112 -3.58 12.94 11.82
C LEU A 112 -2.30 13.77 11.63
N SER A 113 -1.22 13.40 12.31
CA SER A 113 0.09 14.05 12.17
C SER A 113 0.60 13.98 10.73
N THR A 114 0.42 12.85 10.07
CA THR A 114 0.86 12.65 8.69
C THR A 114 0.02 13.47 7.70
N LEU A 115 -1.30 13.48 7.87
CA LEU A 115 -2.19 14.34 7.07
C LEU A 115 -1.81 15.82 7.22
N TYR A 116 -1.69 16.29 8.46
CA TYR A 116 -1.37 17.69 8.76
C TYR A 116 -0.02 18.14 8.18
N ARG A 117 0.97 17.24 8.15
CA ARG A 117 2.27 17.52 7.52
C ARG A 117 2.20 17.53 6.00
N GLY A 118 1.33 16.73 5.41
CA GLY A 118 1.23 16.54 3.97
C GLY A 118 0.32 17.53 3.24
N VAL A 119 -0.63 18.18 3.91
CA VAL A 119 -1.54 19.15 3.26
C VAL A 119 -0.86 20.44 2.84
N LEU A 120 -1.44 21.14 1.87
CA LEU A 120 -0.92 22.43 1.39
C LEU A 120 -0.89 23.47 2.53
N PRO A 121 0.05 24.45 2.49
CA PRO A 121 0.18 25.46 3.54
C PRO A 121 -1.13 26.22 3.84
N LYS A 122 -1.91 26.54 2.80
CA LYS A 122 -3.22 27.19 2.96
C LYS A 122 -4.22 26.33 3.75
N ILE A 123 -4.23 25.03 3.47
CA ILE A 123 -5.09 24.08 4.18
C ILE A 123 -4.61 23.90 5.61
N LYS A 124 -3.29 23.81 5.82
CA LYS A 124 -2.69 23.74 7.15
C LYS A 124 -3.11 24.92 8.03
N MET A 125 -3.00 26.15 7.50
CA MET A 125 -3.44 27.36 8.19
C MET A 125 -4.95 27.35 8.50
N LEU A 126 -5.78 26.83 7.58
CA LEU A 126 -7.21 26.66 7.81
C LEU A 126 -7.48 25.67 8.95
N LEU A 127 -6.79 24.52 8.97
CA LEU A 127 -6.90 23.52 10.04
C LEU A 127 -6.47 24.08 11.39
N ASP A 128 -5.40 24.88 11.43
CA ASP A 128 -4.97 25.56 12.65
C ASP A 128 -6.03 26.57 13.11
N THR A 129 -6.58 27.37 12.20
CA THR A 129 -7.59 28.38 12.54
C THR A 129 -8.88 27.74 13.07
N THR A 130 -9.38 26.68 12.42
CA THR A 130 -10.61 25.99 12.86
C THR A 130 -10.41 25.17 14.14
N SER A 131 -9.15 24.84 14.47
CA SER A 131 -8.81 24.10 15.69
C SER A 131 -8.30 24.97 16.84
N ASN A 132 -8.32 26.31 16.70
CA ASN A 132 -7.72 27.25 17.65
C ASN A 132 -6.23 26.96 17.91
N GLY A 133 -5.50 26.54 16.88
CA GLY A 133 -4.09 26.14 16.93
C GLY A 133 -3.83 24.74 17.50
N ASN A 134 -4.89 23.98 17.84
CA ASN A 134 -4.75 22.72 18.57
C ASN A 134 -5.00 21.46 17.72
N PHE A 135 -4.90 21.55 16.40
CA PHE A 135 -5.28 20.46 15.47
C PHE A 135 -4.66 19.09 15.83
N LEU A 136 -3.42 19.07 16.30
CA LEU A 136 -2.70 17.83 16.63
C LEU A 136 -2.99 17.28 18.03
N ASN A 137 -3.59 18.06 18.93
CA ASN A 137 -3.94 17.60 20.29
C ASN A 137 -5.45 17.58 20.56
N LYS A 138 -6.30 17.76 19.54
CA LYS A 138 -7.75 17.51 19.68
C LYS A 138 -7.97 16.00 19.76
N ASP A 139 -8.39 15.53 20.93
CA ASP A 139 -8.84 14.16 21.13
C ASP A 139 -9.98 13.82 20.16
N VAL A 140 -9.99 12.58 19.67
CA VAL A 140 -10.81 12.11 18.55
C VAL A 140 -12.32 12.00 18.89
N GLU A 141 -12.77 12.56 20.02
CA GLU A 141 -14.17 12.47 20.47
C GLU A 141 -15.01 13.75 20.26
N GLU A 142 -14.44 14.83 19.74
CA GLU A 142 -15.18 16.09 19.52
C GLU A 142 -15.38 16.50 18.04
N GLY A 143 -15.47 15.53 17.12
CA GLY A 143 -15.67 15.80 15.68
C GLY A 143 -16.81 15.01 15.06
#